data_AF-A0A8S3PQF5-F1
#
_entry.id   AF-A0A8S3PQF5-F1
#
_cell.length_a   1.000
_cell.length_b   1.000
_cell.length_c   1.000
_cell.angle_alpha   90.00
_cell.angle_beta   90.00
_cell.angle_gamma   90.00
#
_symmetry.space_group_name_H-M   'P 1'
#
loop_
_entity.id
_entity.type
_entity.pdbx_description
1 polymer ?
#
loop_
_entity_poly.entity_id
_entity_poly.type
_entity_poly.pdbx_seq_one_letter_code
_entity_poly.pdbx_strand_id
1 'polypeptide(L)'
;MDTIVNEQGKNIIDLCIESKMRILNGRAMGDSLGNFTYFCPNGRSNIDYVIVSEDIVNIFPFLHVLPPNELSDHCIVWFSLKTFNYLNNNSKQDYNFTFPIPGKFCVEDGKNEYISLLENDEEKDIQSFLLQVNDPEKDINTLTEHLTNIMIKAAKKSFKFKLFKKKKEKEA
;
A
#
# COMPACT_ATOMS: atom_id res chain seq x y z
N MET A 1 11.78 30.35 -5.07
CA MET A 1 11.82 29.07 -4.34
C MET A 1 10.49 28.95 -3.64
N ASP A 2 9.82 27.81 -3.73
CA ASP A 2 8.61 27.56 -2.95
C ASP A 2 8.97 27.56 -1.46
N THR A 3 8.24 28.34 -0.65
CA THR A 3 8.47 28.50 0.78
C THR A 3 7.41 27.80 1.62
N ILE A 4 6.40 27.19 0.99
CA ILE A 4 5.28 26.56 1.66
C ILE A 4 5.54 25.06 1.71
N VAL A 5 5.71 24.53 2.93
CA VAL A 5 5.81 23.09 3.13
C VAL A 5 4.42 22.48 3.05
N ASN A 6 4.28 21.48 2.18
CA ASN A 6 3.06 20.71 2.06
C ASN A 6 2.96 19.72 3.24
N GLU A 7 1.96 19.90 4.12
CA GLU A 7 1.74 19.05 5.30
C GLU A 7 1.43 17.59 4.92
N GLN A 8 0.78 17.33 3.78
CA GLN A 8 0.59 15.96 3.29
C GLN A 8 1.93 15.29 2.94
N GLY A 9 2.91 16.07 2.45
CA GLY A 9 4.27 15.59 2.22
C GLY A 9 4.96 15.14 3.50
N LYS A 10 4.74 15.84 4.63
CA LYS A 10 5.27 15.41 5.94
C LYS A 10 4.67 14.08 6.37
N ASN A 11 3.35 13.91 6.24
CA ASN A 11 2.69 12.65 6.61
C ASN A 11 3.26 11.44 5.85
N ILE A 12 3.62 11.59 4.57
CA ILE A 12 4.26 10.52 3.79
C ILE A 12 5.66 10.22 4.33
N ILE A 13 6.43 11.24 4.70
CA ILE A 13 7.76 11.09 5.28
C ILE A 13 7.67 10.39 6.63
N ASP A 14 6.77 10.84 7.51
CA ASP A 14 6.54 10.27 8.83
C ASP A 14 6.13 8.80 8.72
N LEU A 15 5.19 8.49 7.82
CA LEU A 15 4.82 7.10 7.51
C LEU A 15 6.04 6.29 7.09
N CYS A 16 6.89 6.79 6.20
CA CYS A 16 8.07 6.06 5.75
C CYS A 16 9.08 5.83 6.89
N ILE A 17 9.26 6.80 7.78
CA ILE A 17 10.15 6.69 8.93
C ILE A 17 9.63 5.63 9.90
N GLU A 18 8.35 5.73 10.28
CA GLU A 18 7.71 4.83 11.24
C GLU A 18 7.63 3.39 10.74
N SER A 19 7.35 3.20 9.44
CA SER A 19 7.21 1.88 8.81
C SER A 19 8.52 1.29 8.27
N LYS A 20 9.67 1.94 8.50
CA LYS A 20 10.97 1.56 7.93
C LYS A 20 10.93 1.38 6.40
N MET A 21 10.22 2.27 5.73
CA MET A 21 10.20 2.36 4.28
C MET A 21 11.18 3.41 3.77
N ARG A 22 11.53 3.31 2.49
CA ARG A 22 12.49 4.17 1.79
C ARG A 22 11.88 4.62 0.47
N ILE A 23 11.83 5.93 0.25
CA ILE A 23 11.52 6.52 -1.05
C ILE A 23 12.74 6.34 -1.95
N LEU A 24 12.59 5.68 -3.09
CA LEU A 24 13.68 5.40 -4.04
C LEU A 24 13.97 6.55 -5.01
N ASN A 25 12.99 7.41 -5.29
CA ASN A 25 13.22 8.60 -6.12
C ASN A 25 14.37 9.42 -5.54
N GLY A 26 15.34 9.82 -6.35
CA GLY A 26 16.55 10.50 -5.87
C GLY A 26 17.61 9.60 -5.22
N ARG A 27 17.34 8.31 -4.98
CA ARG A 27 18.25 7.39 -4.25
C ARG A 27 18.77 6.22 -5.07
N ALA A 28 18.06 5.84 -6.12
CA ALA A 28 18.45 4.73 -6.98
C ALA A 28 19.30 5.20 -8.17
N MET A 29 20.14 4.29 -8.69
CA MET A 29 20.90 4.55 -9.91
C MET A 29 19.92 4.80 -11.07
N GLY A 30 20.18 5.86 -11.84
CA GLY A 30 19.29 6.29 -12.92
C GLY A 30 18.36 7.45 -12.57
N ASP A 31 18.17 7.74 -11.28
CA ASP A 31 17.36 8.85 -10.78
C ASP A 31 18.03 9.56 -9.60
N SER A 32 19.35 9.54 -9.51
CA SER A 32 20.11 10.12 -8.37
C SER A 32 19.93 11.64 -8.20
N LEU A 33 19.39 12.33 -9.21
CA LEU A 33 19.06 13.76 -9.15
C LEU A 33 17.61 14.02 -8.72
N GLY A 34 16.78 12.97 -8.59
CA GLY A 34 15.37 13.08 -8.23
C GLY A 34 14.56 13.80 -9.30
N ASN A 35 14.39 13.18 -10.46
CA ASN A 35 13.64 13.79 -11.56
C ASN A 35 12.18 14.03 -11.18
N PHE A 36 11.61 15.10 -11.73
CA PHE A 36 10.18 15.40 -11.58
C PHE A 36 9.35 14.36 -12.32
N THR A 37 8.26 13.92 -11.71
CA THR A 37 7.34 12.94 -12.29
C THR A 37 6.10 13.58 -12.88
N TYR A 38 5.91 14.88 -12.68
CA TYR A 38 4.75 15.62 -13.14
C TYR A 38 5.15 16.98 -13.70
N PHE A 39 4.54 17.33 -14.83
CA PHE A 39 4.78 18.57 -15.56
C PHE A 39 3.46 19.17 -16.03
N CYS A 40 3.18 20.39 -15.62
CA CYS A 40 2.05 21.17 -16.11
C CYS A 40 2.51 22.57 -16.55
N PRO A 41 1.66 23.36 -17.25
CA PRO A 41 2.03 24.70 -17.68
C PRO A 41 2.49 25.63 -16.54
N ASN A 42 2.01 25.37 -15.31
CA ASN A 42 2.28 26.19 -14.14
C ASN A 42 3.44 25.67 -13.28
N GLY A 43 4.10 24.56 -13.65
CA GLY A 43 5.22 24.04 -12.89
C GLY A 43 5.49 22.56 -13.05
N ARG A 44 6.34 22.05 -12.16
CA ARG A 44 6.76 20.65 -12.14
C ARG A 44 6.91 20.18 -10.70
N SER A 45 6.55 18.94 -10.44
CA SER A 45 6.57 18.36 -9.10
C SER A 45 6.91 16.87 -9.15
N ASN A 46 7.27 16.32 -8.00
CA ASN A 46 7.39 14.88 -7.81
C ASN A 46 6.17 14.45 -7.00
N ILE A 47 5.27 13.70 -7.63
CA ILE A 47 4.03 13.22 -7.00
C ILE A 47 3.82 11.71 -7.20
N ASP A 48 4.72 11.06 -7.94
CA ASP A 48 4.72 9.62 -8.19
C ASP A 48 5.98 8.99 -7.56
N TYR A 49 5.78 8.27 -6.46
CA TYR A 49 6.87 7.76 -5.64
C TYR A 49 6.99 6.24 -5.75
N VAL A 50 8.23 5.75 -5.81
CA VAL A 50 8.52 4.33 -5.56
C VAL A 50 8.99 4.21 -4.13
N ILE A 51 8.18 3.55 -3.29
CA ILE A 51 8.46 3.36 -1.87
C ILE A 51 8.62 1.88 -1.59
N VAL A 52 9.72 1.51 -0.94
CA VAL A 52 10.08 0.11 -0.68
C VAL A 52 10.44 -0.09 0.79
N SER A 53 10.29 -1.32 1.31
CA SER A 53 10.82 -1.64 2.64
C SER A 53 12.35 -1.52 2.65
N GLU A 54 12.91 -1.05 3.75
CA GLU A 54 14.36 -1.01 3.99
C GLU A 54 15.04 -2.36 3.75
N ASP A 55 14.36 -3.47 4.08
CA ASP A 55 14.93 -4.83 3.95
C ASP A 55 15.18 -5.23 2.49
N ILE A 56 14.44 -4.65 1.55
CA ILE A 56 14.49 -5.00 0.12
C ILE A 56 15.02 -3.86 -0.75
N VAL A 57 15.49 -2.75 -0.16
CA VAL A 57 15.98 -1.60 -0.94
C VAL A 57 17.10 -2.00 -1.92
N ASN A 58 17.96 -2.93 -1.50
CA ASN A 58 19.13 -3.38 -2.26
C ASN A 58 18.81 -4.24 -3.48
N ILE A 59 17.57 -4.74 -3.61
CA ILE A 59 17.15 -5.49 -4.80
C ILE A 59 16.60 -4.60 -5.91
N PHE A 60 16.55 -3.28 -5.72
CA PHE A 60 16.15 -2.32 -6.77
C PHE A 60 17.40 -1.64 -7.37
N PRO A 61 18.06 -2.24 -8.37
CA PRO A 61 19.32 -1.69 -8.88
C PRO A 61 19.14 -0.39 -9.67
N PHE A 62 17.98 -0.16 -10.29
CA PHE A 62 17.74 1.02 -11.11
C PHE A 62 16.31 1.56 -10.96
N LEU A 63 16.20 2.88 -10.98
CA LEU A 63 14.96 3.64 -11.14
C LEU A 63 15.23 4.78 -12.13
N HIS A 64 14.32 5.00 -13.05
CA HIS A 64 14.37 6.08 -14.03
C HIS A 64 12.98 6.69 -14.18
N VAL A 65 12.92 8.02 -14.21
CA VAL A 65 11.74 8.74 -14.68
C VAL A 65 11.94 9.00 -16.17
N LEU A 66 11.06 8.46 -17.00
CA LEU A 66 11.12 8.68 -18.44
C LEU A 66 10.72 10.13 -18.78
N PRO A 67 11.24 10.70 -19.89
CA PRO A 67 10.87 12.05 -20.30
C PRO A 67 9.36 12.22 -20.44
N PRO A 68 8.83 13.44 -20.18
CA PRO A 68 7.42 13.75 -20.42
C PRO A 68 7.06 13.51 -21.89
N ASN A 69 5.80 13.12 -22.12
CA ASN A 69 5.27 12.87 -23.46
C ASN A 69 3.90 13.54 -23.62
N GLU A 70 3.37 13.57 -24.84
CA GLU A 70 2.11 14.27 -25.15
C GLU A 70 0.85 13.53 -24.66
N LEU A 71 1.01 12.32 -24.11
CA LEU A 71 -0.12 11.48 -23.69
C LEU A 71 -0.56 11.75 -22.25
N SER A 72 0.29 12.38 -21.43
CA SER A 72 -0.01 12.70 -20.03
C SER A 72 0.91 13.80 -19.49
N ASP A 73 0.40 14.55 -18.52
CA ASP A 73 1.17 15.44 -17.63
C ASP A 73 2.01 14.69 -16.60
N HIS A 74 1.86 13.36 -16.48
CA HIS A 74 2.72 12.48 -15.70
C HIS A 74 3.78 11.77 -16.56
N CYS A 75 5.00 11.71 -16.03
CA CYS A 75 6.08 10.90 -16.53
C CYS A 75 5.96 9.46 -16.04
N ILE A 76 6.39 8.52 -16.88
CA ILE A 76 6.46 7.11 -16.49
C ILE A 76 7.62 6.93 -15.51
N VAL A 77 7.32 6.39 -14.34
CA VAL A 77 8.33 5.92 -13.39
C VAL A 77 8.63 4.46 -13.67
N TRP A 78 9.84 4.19 -14.14
CA TRP A 78 10.33 2.86 -14.49
C TRP A 78 11.37 2.41 -13.47
N PHE A 79 11.34 1.15 -13.06
CA PHE A 79 12.35 0.58 -12.18
C PHE A 79 12.55 -0.90 -12.49
N SER A 80 13.67 -1.45 -12.02
CA SER A 80 13.98 -2.88 -12.13
C SER A 80 14.11 -3.52 -10.76
N LEU A 81 13.75 -4.79 -10.69
CA LEU A 81 13.84 -5.61 -9.48
C LEU A 81 14.75 -6.81 -9.76
N LYS A 82 15.79 -6.95 -8.96
CA LYS A 82 16.65 -8.13 -8.96
C LYS A 82 16.02 -9.21 -8.11
N THR A 83 15.35 -10.16 -8.75
CA THR A 83 14.85 -11.36 -8.07
C THR A 83 15.97 -12.39 -7.97
N PHE A 84 16.15 -12.97 -6.79
CA PHE A 84 16.91 -14.20 -6.67
C PHE A 84 15.97 -15.34 -7.05
N ASN A 85 16.24 -15.98 -8.18
CA ASN A 85 15.56 -17.22 -8.55
C ASN A 85 15.93 -18.30 -7.53
N TYR A 86 15.18 -18.40 -6.43
CA TYR A 86 14.97 -19.68 -5.77
C TYR A 86 14.06 -20.51 -6.69
N LEU A 87 14.61 -20.95 -7.83
CA LEU A 87 14.07 -22.09 -8.55
C LEU A 87 14.34 -23.30 -7.66
N ASN A 88 13.47 -23.50 -6.67
CA ASN A 88 13.37 -24.78 -6.01
C ASN A 88 12.79 -25.73 -7.07
N ASN A 89 13.66 -26.41 -7.81
CA ASN A 89 13.31 -27.36 -8.89
C ASN A 89 12.47 -28.55 -8.40
N ASN A 90 12.04 -28.57 -7.13
CA ASN A 90 11.26 -29.64 -6.50
C ASN A 90 9.82 -29.25 -6.13
N SER A 91 9.33 -28.08 -6.53
CA SER A 91 7.89 -27.81 -6.49
C SER A 91 7.43 -27.18 -7.80
N LYS A 92 7.02 -28.03 -8.76
CA LYS A 92 5.87 -27.69 -9.61
C LYS A 92 4.63 -27.59 -8.70
N GLN A 93 4.61 -26.62 -7.80
CA GLN A 93 3.33 -26.12 -7.35
C GLN A 93 2.86 -25.28 -8.51
N ASP A 94 1.90 -25.81 -9.26
CA ASP A 94 1.07 -24.99 -10.13
C ASP A 94 0.54 -23.87 -9.26
N TYR A 95 1.16 -22.69 -9.33
CA TYR A 95 0.57 -21.46 -8.82
C TYR A 95 -0.58 -21.09 -9.74
N ASN A 96 -1.61 -21.94 -9.77
CA ASN A 96 -2.97 -21.55 -10.06
C ASN A 96 -3.41 -20.65 -8.90
N PHE A 97 -2.82 -19.46 -8.82
CA PHE A 97 -3.29 -18.35 -7.99
C PHE A 97 -4.60 -17.81 -8.60
N THR A 98 -5.60 -18.69 -8.77
CA THR A 98 -7.00 -18.28 -8.70
C THR A 98 -7.32 -18.10 -7.24
N PHE A 99 -6.64 -17.17 -6.56
CA PHE A 99 -7.21 -16.67 -5.33
C PHE A 99 -8.49 -15.95 -5.72
N PRO A 100 -9.64 -16.32 -5.14
CA PRO A 100 -10.84 -15.54 -5.34
C PRO A 100 -10.50 -14.11 -4.94
N ILE A 101 -10.72 -13.16 -5.86
CA ILE A 101 -10.54 -11.74 -5.56
C ILE A 101 -11.36 -11.49 -4.29
N PRO A 102 -10.72 -11.01 -3.20
CA PRO A 102 -11.41 -10.81 -1.94
C PRO A 102 -12.64 -9.93 -2.16
N GLY A 103 -13.76 -10.31 -1.55
CA GLY A 103 -14.95 -9.46 -1.58
C GLY A 103 -14.66 -8.12 -0.91
N LYS A 104 -15.38 -7.08 -1.34
CA LYS A 104 -15.18 -5.70 -0.87
C LYS A 104 -16.39 -5.24 -0.07
N PHE A 105 -16.15 -4.46 0.98
CA PHE A 105 -17.20 -3.73 1.68
C PHE A 105 -17.52 -2.44 0.93
N CYS A 106 -18.82 -2.12 0.83
CA CYS A 106 -19.29 -0.87 0.25
C CYS A 106 -19.51 0.14 1.39
N VAL A 107 -18.68 1.18 1.46
CA VAL A 107 -18.61 2.13 2.61
C VAL A 107 -19.57 3.32 2.45
N GLU A 108 -20.38 3.35 1.39
CA GLU A 108 -21.30 4.47 1.11
C GLU A 108 -22.42 4.61 2.15
N ASP A 109 -22.93 3.48 2.67
CA ASP A 109 -23.92 3.43 3.74
C ASP A 109 -23.26 2.86 5.01
N GLY A 110 -23.55 3.40 6.21
CA GLY A 110 -23.17 2.73 7.47
C GLY A 110 -21.86 3.18 8.13
N LYS A 111 -21.21 4.25 7.66
CA LYS A 111 -19.97 4.77 8.29
C LYS A 111 -20.15 5.10 9.78
N ASN A 112 -21.23 5.81 10.13
CA ASN A 112 -21.49 6.19 11.52
C ASN A 112 -21.78 4.97 12.39
N GLU A 113 -22.49 3.98 11.84
CA GLU A 113 -22.75 2.72 12.50
C GLU A 113 -21.45 1.94 12.73
N TYR A 114 -20.56 1.89 11.74
CA TYR A 114 -19.24 1.25 11.86
C TYR A 114 -18.39 1.87 12.96
N ILE A 115 -18.34 3.21 13.02
CA ILE A 115 -17.64 3.91 14.10
C ILE A 115 -18.28 3.58 15.45
N SER A 116 -19.62 3.63 15.55
CA SER A 116 -20.30 3.33 16.81
C SER A 116 -20.07 1.88 17.29
N LEU A 117 -19.95 0.92 16.37
CA LEU A 117 -19.67 -0.47 16.71
C LEU A 117 -18.23 -0.67 17.16
N LEU A 118 -17.26 0.00 16.52
CA LEU A 118 -15.88 0.01 17.00
C LEU A 118 -15.75 0.63 18.39
N GLU A 119 -16.48 1.72 18.66
CA GLU A 119 -16.41 2.43 19.93
C GLU A 119 -17.11 1.69 21.08
N ASN A 120 -18.23 1.00 20.82
CA ASN A 120 -19.08 0.46 21.89
C ASN A 120 -19.18 -1.07 21.90
N ASP A 121 -19.26 -1.70 20.73
CA ASP A 121 -19.64 -3.11 20.61
C ASP A 121 -18.42 -4.04 20.51
N GLU A 122 -17.31 -3.51 20.01
CA GLU A 122 -16.01 -4.17 19.94
C GLU A 122 -15.04 -3.72 21.05
N GLU A 123 -15.52 -2.98 22.05
CA GLU A 123 -14.69 -2.43 23.14
C GLU A 123 -13.89 -3.53 23.84
N LYS A 124 -14.48 -4.70 24.10
CA LYS A 124 -13.78 -5.84 24.73
C LYS A 124 -12.65 -6.40 23.87
N ASP A 125 -12.86 -6.49 22.56
CA ASP A 125 -11.86 -7.02 21.63
C ASP A 125 -10.73 -6.00 21.44
N ILE A 126 -11.05 -4.70 21.45
CA ILE A 126 -10.05 -3.61 21.46
C ILE A 126 -9.23 -3.64 22.76
N GLN A 127 -9.85 -3.78 23.93
CA GLN A 127 -9.13 -3.88 25.20
C GLN A 127 -8.22 -5.11 25.24
N SER A 128 -8.70 -6.26 24.73
CA SER A 128 -7.88 -7.48 24.56
C SER A 128 -6.68 -7.25 23.63
N PHE A 129 -6.87 -6.51 22.54
CA PHE A 129 -5.79 -6.11 21.64
C PHE A 129 -4.78 -5.20 22.36
N LEU A 130 -5.24 -4.16 23.06
CA LEU A 130 -4.37 -3.23 23.78
C LEU A 130 -3.52 -3.90 24.86
N LEU A 131 -4.03 -4.94 25.52
CA LEU A 131 -3.25 -5.76 26.44
C LEU A 131 -2.11 -6.51 25.75
N GLN A 132 -2.34 -7.01 24.52
CA GLN A 132 -1.34 -7.73 23.74
C GLN A 132 -0.31 -6.81 23.09
N VAL A 133 -0.65 -5.56 22.77
CA VAL A 133 0.28 -4.60 22.17
C VAL A 133 1.46 -4.29 23.11
N ASN A 134 1.23 -4.34 24.42
CA ASN A 134 2.27 -4.09 25.42
C ASN A 134 3.12 -5.34 25.74
N ASP A 135 2.82 -6.49 25.13
CA ASP A 135 3.56 -7.72 25.33
C ASP A 135 4.79 -7.76 24.39
N PRO A 136 6.02 -7.70 24.92
CA PRO A 136 7.22 -7.71 24.10
C PRO A 136 7.48 -9.04 23.38
N GLU A 137 6.81 -10.14 23.75
CA GLU A 137 6.94 -11.43 23.08
C GLU A 137 5.97 -11.61 21.90
N LYS A 138 5.03 -10.68 21.69
CA LYS A 138 4.04 -10.77 20.63
C LYS A 138 4.59 -10.33 19.27
N ASP A 139 4.45 -11.21 18.29
CA ASP A 139 4.79 -10.94 16.90
C ASP A 139 3.85 -9.89 16.26
N ILE A 140 4.44 -8.98 15.48
CA ILE A 140 3.74 -7.86 14.81
C ILE A 140 2.67 -8.38 13.84
N ASN A 141 2.90 -9.49 13.15
CA ASN A 141 1.90 -10.02 12.22
C ASN A 141 0.70 -10.53 12.99
N THR A 142 0.92 -11.17 14.14
CA THR A 142 -0.16 -11.62 15.03
C THR A 142 -1.00 -10.44 15.53
N LEU A 143 -0.36 -9.34 15.92
CA LEU A 143 -1.07 -8.12 16.32
C LEU A 143 -1.85 -7.51 15.16
N THR A 144 -1.25 -7.45 13.97
CA THR A 144 -1.88 -6.92 12.76
C THR A 144 -3.09 -7.75 12.33
N GLU A 145 -2.99 -9.08 12.42
CA GLU A 145 -4.09 -10.00 12.15
C GLU A 145 -5.24 -9.79 13.15
N HIS A 146 -4.92 -9.66 14.44
CA HIS A 146 -5.93 -9.39 15.47
C HIS A 146 -6.67 -8.08 15.22
N LEU A 147 -5.94 -6.98 14.98
CA LEU A 147 -6.53 -5.68 14.65
C LEU A 147 -7.39 -5.74 13.39
N THR A 148 -6.90 -6.43 12.35
CA THR A 148 -7.63 -6.64 11.10
C THR A 148 -8.93 -7.39 11.34
N ASN A 149 -8.94 -8.40 12.20
CA ASN A 149 -10.13 -9.16 12.54
C ASN A 149 -11.18 -8.30 13.27
N ILE A 150 -10.76 -7.41 14.17
CA ILE A 150 -11.65 -6.44 14.84
C ILE A 150 -12.33 -5.54 13.79
N MET A 151 -11.54 -4.96 12.89
CA MET A 151 -12.06 -4.10 11.81
C MET A 151 -13.02 -4.85 10.89
N ILE A 152 -12.68 -6.09 10.50
CA ILE A 152 -13.54 -6.93 9.65
C ILE A 152 -14.86 -7.26 10.36
N LYS A 153 -14.83 -7.51 11.66
CA LYS A 153 -16.03 -7.85 12.45
C LYS A 153 -17.00 -6.68 12.50
N ALA A 154 -16.53 -5.48 12.79
CA ALA A 154 -17.34 -4.26 12.70
C ALA A 154 -17.84 -4.02 11.26
N ALA A 155 -16.97 -4.22 10.26
CA ALA A 155 -17.33 -3.98 8.85
C ALA A 155 -18.42 -4.92 8.35
N LYS A 156 -18.43 -6.18 8.79
CA LYS A 156 -19.47 -7.16 8.47
C LYS A 156 -20.85 -6.79 9.04
N LYS A 157 -20.89 -6.06 10.16
CA LYS A 157 -22.13 -5.60 10.78
C LYS A 157 -22.66 -4.33 10.11
N SER A 158 -21.78 -3.42 9.68
CA SER A 158 -22.18 -2.09 9.18
C SER A 158 -22.24 -1.95 7.67
N PHE A 159 -21.50 -2.77 6.92
CA PHE A 159 -21.34 -2.58 5.47
C PHE A 159 -21.89 -3.74 4.66
N LYS A 160 -22.46 -3.42 3.50
CA LYS A 160 -22.84 -4.42 2.49
C LYS A 160 -21.57 -5.05 1.89
N PHE A 161 -21.43 -6.36 2.02
CA PHE A 161 -20.34 -7.12 1.42
C PHE A 161 -20.67 -7.53 -0.02
N LYS A 162 -19.82 -7.17 -0.98
CA LYS A 162 -19.96 -7.54 -2.39
C LYS A 162 -18.84 -8.48 -2.80
N LEU A 163 -19.20 -9.71 -3.16
CA LEU A 163 -18.28 -10.64 -3.82
C LEU A 163 -17.98 -10.15 -5.24
N PHE A 164 -16.72 -10.25 -5.65
CA PHE A 164 -16.32 -9.92 -7.02
C PHE A 164 -16.92 -10.97 -7.98
N LYS A 165 -17.85 -10.55 -8.84
CA LYS A 165 -18.36 -11.40 -9.93
C LYS A 165 -17.48 -11.20 -11.15
N LYS A 166 -16.78 -12.25 -11.60
CA LYS A 166 -16.04 -12.24 -12.86
C LYS A 166 -17.05 -11.94 -13.98
N LYS A 167 -16.88 -10.84 -14.73
CA LYS A 167 -17.65 -10.63 -15.97
C LYS A 167 -17.30 -11.79 -16.89
N LYS A 168 -18.29 -12.58 -17.31
CA LYS A 168 -18.10 -13.50 -18.42
C LYS A 168 -17.77 -12.64 -19.64
N GLU A 169 -16.58 -12.78 -20.18
CA GLU A 169 -16.26 -12.23 -21.49
C GLU A 169 -17.28 -12.82 -22.46
N LYS A 170 -18.00 -11.95 -23.17
CA LYS A 170 -18.77 -12.37 -24.33
C LYS A 170 -17.72 -12.64 -25.40
N GLU A 171 -17.52 -13.91 -25.72
CA GLU A 171 -16.85 -14.32 -26.95
C GLU A 171 -17.59 -13.60 -28.10
N ALA A 172 -16.84 -12.78 -28.84
CA ALA A 172 -17.29 -12.06 -30.03
C ALA A 172 -16.90 -12.85 -31.27
#